data_AF-A0A1I7SJD5-F1
#
_entry.id   AF-A0A1I7SJD5-F1
#
_cell.length_a   1.000
_cell.length_b   1.000
_cell.length_c   1.000
_cell.angle_alpha   90.00
_cell.angle_beta   90.00
_cell.angle_gamma   90.00
#
_symmetry.space_group_name_H-M   'P 1'
#
loop_
_entity.id
_entity.type
_entity.pdbx_description
1 polymer ?
#
loop_
_entity_poly.entity_id
_entity_poly.type
_entity_poly.pdbx_seq_one_letter_code
_entity_poly.pdbx_strand_id
1 'polypeptide(L)'
;MHWELAWLGFSISAVSCMGCSLWLIGLHKYNIARTKDRLSMKTLSARFQQTENENSNKSIAPSIIGYMILAFIGMFLSEVRRRIVVANGKETPASELVTRIGYMVVDCYAVYHMTCFMYFNNAMRSLVRQDIARFFGAKTADYCCSLESVHPESQALQTEAYFNQFKSAWG
;
A
#
# COMPACT_ATOMS: atom_id res chain seq x y z
N MET A 1 23.71 12.08 17.17
CA MET A 1 23.12 10.93 16.44
C MET A 1 24.06 10.53 15.29
N HIS A 2 24.44 9.25 15.17
CA HIS A 2 25.44 8.78 14.19
C HIS A 2 24.87 8.74 12.76
N TRP A 3 25.45 9.52 11.84
CA TRP A 3 25.06 9.54 10.43
C TRP A 3 25.32 8.18 9.75
N GLU A 4 26.26 7.40 10.26
CA GLU A 4 26.60 6.05 9.79
C GLU A 4 25.42 5.08 9.93
N LEU A 5 24.74 5.11 11.08
CA LEU A 5 23.57 4.26 11.35
C LEU A 5 22.39 4.63 10.45
N ALA A 6 22.18 5.93 10.21
CA ALA A 6 21.13 6.39 9.30
C ALA A 6 21.41 5.89 7.88
N TRP A 7 22.65 6.03 7.40
CA TRP A 7 23.05 5.58 6.07
C TRP A 7 22.90 4.06 5.90
N LEU A 8 23.31 3.28 6.89
CA LEU A 8 23.13 1.83 6.92
C LEU A 8 21.64 1.44 6.90
N GLY A 9 20.83 2.08 7.75
CA GLY A 9 19.39 1.83 7.83
C GLY A 9 18.68 2.12 6.51
N PHE A 10 18.97 3.26 5.88
CA PHE A 10 18.40 3.58 4.57
C PHE A 10 18.91 2.66 3.46
N SER A 11 20.15 2.18 3.53
CA SER A 11 20.69 1.22 2.57
C SER A 11 19.98 -0.14 2.65
N ILE A 12 19.78 -0.66 3.87
CA ILE A 12 19.00 -1.89 4.10
C ILE A 12 17.56 -1.71 3.61
N SER A 13 16.95 -0.56 3.91
CA SER A 13 15.61 -0.23 3.43
C SER A 13 15.54 -0.17 1.89
N ALA A 14 16.51 0.46 1.23
CA ALA A 14 16.56 0.54 -0.23
C ALA A 14 16.68 -0.85 -0.88
N VAL A 15 17.58 -1.70 -0.38
CA VAL A 15 17.79 -3.06 -0.90
C VAL A 15 16.54 -3.92 -0.69
N SER A 16 15.95 -3.89 0.51
CA SER A 16 14.73 -4.65 0.79
C SER A 16 13.55 -4.18 -0.05
N CYS A 17 13.33 -2.87 -0.17
CA CYS A 17 12.24 -2.31 -0.98
C CYS A 17 12.44 -2.57 -2.48
N MET A 18 13.67 -2.58 -2.97
CA MET A 18 13.99 -2.95 -4.35
C MET A 18 13.68 -4.42 -4.62
N GLY A 19 14.09 -5.32 -3.71
CA GLY A 19 13.76 -6.75 -3.79
C GLY A 19 12.25 -7.00 -3.77
N CYS A 20 11.53 -6.37 -2.84
CA CYS A 20 10.07 -6.45 -2.77
C CYS A 20 9.38 -5.87 -4.02
N SER A 21 9.87 -4.76 -4.56
CA SER A 21 9.32 -4.16 -5.79
C SER A 21 9.49 -5.09 -6.99
N LEU A 22 10.67 -5.67 -7.17
CA LEU A 22 10.93 -6.65 -8.23
C LEU A 22 10.05 -7.88 -8.07
N TRP A 23 9.90 -8.38 -6.84
CA TRP A 23 8.99 -9.48 -6.52
C TRP A 23 7.55 -9.16 -6.88
N LEU A 24 7.03 -7.98 -6.50
CA LEU A 24 5.67 -7.57 -6.83
C LEU A 24 5.44 -7.39 -8.33
N ILE A 25 6.43 -6.88 -9.07
CA ILE A 25 6.36 -6.79 -10.54
C ILE A 25 6.31 -8.20 -11.15
N GLY A 26 7.14 -9.13 -10.65
CA GLY A 26 7.12 -10.53 -11.05
C GLY A 26 5.78 -11.20 -10.77
N LEU A 27 5.25 -10.99 -9.56
CA LEU A 27 3.95 -11.48 -9.12
C LEU A 27 2.81 -10.90 -9.97
N HIS A 28 2.88 -9.62 -10.33
CA HIS A 28 1.91 -8.97 -11.20
C HIS A 28 1.91 -9.59 -12.60
N LYS A 29 3.08 -9.81 -13.21
CA LYS A 29 3.21 -10.50 -14.50
C LYS A 29 2.69 -11.93 -14.44
N TYR A 30 3.03 -12.66 -13.38
CA TYR A 30 2.53 -14.01 -13.13
C TYR A 30 1.00 -14.04 -13.01
N ASN A 31 0.43 -13.12 -12.23
CA ASN A 31 -1.02 -13.01 -12.05
C ASN A 31 -1.73 -12.64 -13.35
N ILE A 32 -1.20 -11.71 -14.17
CA ILE A 32 -1.77 -11.39 -15.49
C ILE A 32 -1.81 -12.63 -16.38
N ALA A 33 -0.70 -13.39 -16.43
CA ALA A 33 -0.65 -14.62 -17.22
C ALA A 33 -1.70 -15.63 -16.75
N ARG A 34 -1.84 -15.86 -15.43
CA ARG A 34 -2.87 -16.74 -14.86
C ARG A 34 -4.30 -16.22 -15.00
N THR A 35 -4.49 -14.90 -15.10
CA THR A 35 -5.81 -14.29 -15.29
C THR A 35 -6.36 -14.59 -16.68
N LYS A 36 -5.50 -14.83 -17.68
CA LYS A 36 -5.94 -15.34 -18.98
C LYS A 36 -6.54 -16.75 -18.88
N ASP A 37 -6.05 -17.55 -17.93
CA ASP A 37 -6.56 -18.88 -17.60
C ASP A 37 -7.62 -18.87 -16.48
N ARG A 38 -8.19 -17.72 -16.12
CA ARG A 38 -9.12 -17.59 -14.98
C ARG A 38 -10.37 -18.48 -15.10
N LEU A 39 -10.78 -18.81 -16.33
CA LEU A 39 -11.87 -19.76 -16.62
C LEU A 39 -11.48 -21.22 -16.28
N SER A 40 -10.20 -21.56 -16.28
CA SER A 40 -9.69 -22.90 -15.93
C SER A 40 -9.63 -23.17 -14.42
N MET A 41 -9.75 -22.13 -13.58
CA MET A 41 -9.75 -22.31 -12.13
C MET A 41 -11.03 -23.02 -11.68
N LYS A 42 -10.86 -24.24 -11.13
CA LYS A 42 -11.94 -25.15 -10.71
C LYS A 42 -12.77 -24.63 -9.53
N THR A 43 -12.22 -23.79 -8.65
CA THR A 43 -12.90 -23.39 -7.40
C THR A 43 -13.18 -21.90 -7.34
N LEU A 44 -14.37 -21.55 -6.83
CA LEU A 44 -14.84 -20.18 -6.62
C LEU A 44 -13.90 -19.42 -5.65
N SER A 45 -13.46 -20.09 -4.58
CA SER A 45 -12.53 -19.53 -3.59
C SER A 45 -11.20 -19.08 -4.21
N ALA A 46 -10.66 -19.83 -5.18
CA ALA A 46 -9.43 -19.46 -5.87
C ALA A 46 -9.60 -18.20 -6.72
N ARG A 47 -10.76 -18.03 -7.36
CA ARG A 47 -11.09 -16.81 -8.13
C ARG A 47 -11.24 -15.59 -7.23
N PHE A 48 -11.87 -15.75 -6.06
CA PHE A 48 -11.98 -14.69 -5.06
C PHE A 48 -10.61 -14.27 -4.52
N GLN A 49 -9.80 -15.22 -4.07
CA GLN A 49 -8.46 -14.95 -3.57
C GLN A 49 -7.57 -14.27 -4.61
N GLN A 50 -7.65 -14.68 -5.88
CA GLN A 50 -6.87 -14.02 -6.94
C GLN A 50 -7.31 -12.56 -7.15
N THR A 51 -8.60 -12.27 -7.03
CA THR A 51 -9.13 -10.91 -7.19
C THR A 51 -8.73 -10.01 -6.02
N GLU A 52 -8.81 -10.53 -4.79
CA GLU A 52 -8.34 -9.81 -3.60
C GLU A 52 -6.83 -9.59 -3.64
N ASN A 53 -6.05 -10.60 -4.04
CA ASN A 53 -4.60 -10.47 -4.18
C ASN A 53 -4.22 -9.46 -5.27
N GLU A 54 -4.97 -9.38 -6.38
CA GLU A 54 -4.75 -8.38 -7.41
C GLU A 54 -5.02 -6.96 -6.89
N ASN A 55 -6.14 -6.76 -6.19
CA ASN A 55 -6.49 -5.47 -5.59
C ASN A 55 -5.47 -5.07 -4.50
N SER A 56 -5.06 -6.02 -3.66
CA SER A 56 -4.04 -5.80 -2.63
C SER A 56 -2.71 -5.39 -3.27
N ASN A 57 -2.24 -6.13 -4.29
CA ASN A 57 -1.01 -5.79 -5.02
C ASN A 57 -1.07 -4.41 -5.66
N LYS A 58 -2.22 -4.01 -6.23
CA LYS A 58 -2.41 -2.67 -6.81
C LYS A 58 -2.25 -1.55 -5.77
N SER A 59 -2.63 -1.80 -4.52
CA SER A 59 -2.48 -0.82 -3.42
C SER A 59 -1.10 -0.82 -2.77
N ILE A 60 -0.46 -1.98 -2.66
CA ILE A 60 0.83 -2.15 -1.97
C ILE A 60 1.99 -1.71 -2.86
N ALA A 61 1.96 -2.01 -4.16
CA ALA A 61 3.07 -1.70 -5.06
C ALA A 61 3.45 -0.20 -5.08
N PRO A 62 2.52 0.77 -5.22
CA PRO A 62 2.85 2.20 -5.15
C PRO A 62 3.44 2.63 -3.80
N SER A 63 3.04 1.96 -2.72
CA SER A 63 3.56 2.23 -1.37
C SER A 63 5.02 1.77 -1.22
N ILE A 64 5.36 0.59 -1.75
CA ILE A 64 6.74 0.07 -1.73
C ILE A 64 7.65 0.89 -2.64
N ILE A 65 7.17 1.32 -3.82
CA ILE A 65 7.91 2.24 -4.70
C ILE A 65 8.17 3.56 -3.96
N GLY A 66 7.18 4.09 -3.25
CA GLY A 66 7.35 5.27 -2.40
C GLY A 66 8.43 5.09 -1.32
N TYR A 67 8.41 3.95 -0.61
CA TYR A 67 9.46 3.61 0.37
C TYR A 67 10.85 3.59 -0.27
N MET A 68 10.98 3.02 -1.47
CA MET A 68 12.24 2.94 -2.19
C MET A 68 12.78 4.34 -2.53
N ILE A 69 11.94 5.23 -3.07
CA ILE A 69 12.31 6.62 -3.39
C ILE A 69 12.79 7.35 -2.13
N LEU A 70 12.10 7.16 -1.02
CA LEU A 70 12.46 7.79 0.24
C LEU A 70 13.72 7.23 0.88
N ALA A 71 13.99 5.93 0.72
CA ALA A 71 15.25 5.36 1.15
C ALA A 71 16.42 6.06 0.41
N PHE A 72 16.27 6.34 -0.89
CA PHE A 72 17.25 7.13 -1.64
C PHE A 72 17.37 8.58 -1.14
N ILE A 73 16.26 9.24 -0.83
CA ILE A 73 16.27 10.59 -0.24
C ILE A 73 16.96 10.56 1.14
N GLY A 74 16.68 9.58 1.98
CA GLY A 74 17.30 9.39 3.29
C GLY A 74 18.80 9.13 3.21
N MET A 75 19.24 8.34 2.23
CA MET A 75 20.66 8.17 1.91
C MET A 75 21.31 9.49 1.50
N PHE A 76 20.65 10.27 0.62
CA PHE A 76 21.14 11.58 0.19
C PHE A 76 21.27 12.56 1.37
N LEU A 77 20.25 12.67 2.22
CA LEU A 77 20.28 13.52 3.41
C LEU A 77 21.37 13.06 4.40
N SER A 78 21.57 11.75 4.56
CA SER A 78 22.64 11.20 5.41
C SER A 78 24.03 11.55 4.87
N GLU A 79 24.23 11.51 3.56
CA GLU A 79 25.47 11.91 2.90
C GLU A 79 25.73 13.43 3.00
N VAL A 80 24.69 14.25 2.80
CA VAL A 80 24.77 15.71 3.03
C VAL A 80 25.18 16.00 4.47
N ARG A 81 24.55 15.32 5.45
CA ARG A 81 24.91 15.46 6.86
C ARG A 81 26.35 15.04 7.13
N ARG A 82 26.82 13.92 6.56
CA ARG A 82 28.21 13.48 6.68
C ARG A 82 29.18 14.58 6.28
N ARG A 83 28.95 15.22 5.13
CA ARG A 83 29.79 16.33 4.64
C ARG A 83 29.81 17.52 5.58
N ILE A 84 28.64 17.90 6.12
CA ILE A 84 28.53 18.99 7.11
C ILE A 84 29.31 18.64 8.39
N VAL A 85 29.17 17.41 8.88
CA VAL A 85 29.83 16.96 10.11
C VAL A 85 31.35 16.90 9.95
N VAL A 86 31.85 16.45 8.79
CA VAL A 86 33.29 16.41 8.49
C VAL A 86 33.87 17.82 8.36
N ALA A 87 33.14 18.76 7.74
CA ALA A 87 33.64 20.12 7.53
C ALA A 87 33.57 20.99 8.80
N ASN A 88 32.46 20.91 9.55
CA ASN A 88 32.13 21.89 10.59
C ASN A 88 31.94 21.29 11.99
N GLY A 89 32.08 19.97 12.14
CA GLY A 89 31.84 19.27 13.40
C GLY A 89 30.39 18.79 13.60
N LYS A 90 30.16 18.01 14.66
CA LYS A 90 28.91 17.25 14.88
C LYS A 90 27.71 18.13 15.25
N GLU A 91 27.93 19.20 16.01
CA GLU A 91 26.88 20.01 16.64
C GLU A 91 26.75 21.37 15.95
N THR A 92 26.38 21.34 14.68
CA THR A 92 26.12 22.56 13.90
C THR A 92 24.63 22.72 13.63
N PRO A 93 24.10 23.96 13.59
CA PRO A 93 22.71 24.22 13.22
C PRO A 93 22.32 23.60 11.87
N ALA A 94 23.26 23.53 10.92
CA ALA A 94 23.05 22.89 9.63
C ALA A 94 22.86 21.37 9.74
N SER A 95 23.65 20.68 10.57
CA SER A 95 23.49 19.23 10.85
C SER A 95 22.15 18.94 11.53
N GLU A 96 21.71 19.82 12.43
CA GLU A 96 20.41 19.73 13.09
C GLU A 96 19.27 19.93 12.10
N LEU A 97 19.34 20.96 11.25
CA LEU A 97 18.34 21.22 10.22
C LEU A 97 18.17 20.04 9.26
N VAL A 98 19.26 19.45 8.77
CA VAL A 98 19.22 18.26 7.91
C VAL A 98 18.55 17.07 8.62
N THR A 99 18.81 16.92 9.93
CA THR A 99 18.17 15.87 10.73
C THR A 99 16.67 16.10 10.85
N ARG A 100 16.23 17.35 11.08
CA ARG A 100 14.80 17.72 11.13
C ARG A 100 14.09 17.50 9.79
N ILE A 101 14.75 17.84 8.67
CA ILE A 101 14.23 17.54 7.33
C ILE A 101 14.08 16.04 7.14
N GLY A 102 15.05 15.24 7.62
CA GLY A 102 14.96 13.78 7.60
C GLY A 102 13.71 13.25 8.31
N TYR A 103 13.40 13.75 9.51
CA TYR A 103 12.17 13.38 10.22
C TYR A 103 10.90 13.80 9.46
N MET A 104 10.87 15.03 8.95
CA MET A 104 9.73 15.52 8.16
C MET A 104 9.47 14.65 6.92
N VAL A 105 10.53 14.18 6.25
CA VAL A 105 10.42 13.28 5.10
C VAL A 105 9.77 11.94 5.49
N VAL A 106 10.11 11.40 6.66
CA VAL A 106 9.48 10.18 7.20
C VAL A 106 8.01 10.40 7.56
N ASP A 107 7.66 11.57 8.11
CA ASP A 107 6.26 11.90 8.41
C ASP A 107 5.41 12.06 7.13
N CYS A 108 5.95 12.79 6.14
CA CYS A 108 5.32 12.92 4.82
C CYS A 108 5.07 11.55 4.16
N TYR A 109 5.95 10.58 4.42
CA TYR A 109 5.75 9.22 3.95
C TYR A 109 4.55 8.54 4.56
N ALA A 110 4.39 8.61 5.89
CA ALA A 110 3.28 7.97 6.57
C ALA A 110 1.95 8.48 5.98
N VAL A 111 1.87 9.79 5.72
CA VAL A 111 0.73 10.41 5.05
C VAL A 111 0.56 9.90 3.62
N TYR A 112 1.64 9.83 2.83
CA TYR A 112 1.62 9.28 1.47
C TYR A 112 1.12 7.83 1.45
N HIS A 113 1.65 6.96 2.32
CA HIS A 113 1.28 5.55 2.40
C HIS A 113 -0.21 5.38 2.73
N MET A 114 -0.69 6.10 3.74
CA MET A 114 -2.10 6.09 4.13
C MET A 114 -2.99 6.61 2.99
N THR A 115 -2.53 7.65 2.28
CA THR A 115 -3.24 8.20 1.11
C THR A 115 -3.32 7.18 -0.02
N CYS A 116 -2.22 6.51 -0.38
CA CYS A 116 -2.23 5.44 -1.37
C CYS A 116 -3.16 4.30 -0.95
N PHE A 117 -3.09 3.88 0.31
CA PHE A 117 -3.93 2.81 0.84
C PHE A 117 -5.42 3.16 0.72
N MET A 118 -5.83 4.37 1.11
CA MET A 118 -7.20 4.85 0.96
C MET A 118 -7.62 5.05 -0.51
N TYR A 119 -6.70 5.45 -1.40
CA TYR A 119 -7.01 5.66 -2.81
C TYR A 119 -7.36 4.35 -3.51
N PHE A 120 -6.58 3.29 -3.27
CA PHE A 120 -6.76 1.99 -3.91
C PHE A 120 -7.74 1.05 -3.17
N ASN A 121 -7.93 1.23 -1.86
CA ASN A 121 -8.85 0.41 -1.07
C ASN A 121 -10.17 1.15 -0.81
N ASN A 122 -11.16 0.89 -1.68
CA ASN A 122 -12.49 1.50 -1.58
C ASN A 122 -13.18 1.23 -0.23
N ALA A 123 -13.00 0.03 0.34
CA ALA A 123 -13.58 -0.34 1.63
C ALA A 123 -12.95 0.45 2.78
N MET A 124 -11.63 0.64 2.77
CA MET A 124 -10.99 1.49 3.76
C MET A 124 -11.44 2.96 3.61
N ARG A 125 -11.57 3.44 2.38
CA ARG A 125 -12.02 4.82 2.11
C ARG A 125 -13.43 5.08 2.64
N SER A 126 -14.36 4.13 2.49
CA SER A 126 -15.72 4.29 3.01
C SER A 126 -15.75 4.30 4.54
N LEU A 127 -14.98 3.41 5.19
CA LEU A 127 -14.82 3.40 6.65
C LEU A 127 -14.27 4.73 7.17
N VAL A 128 -13.18 5.24 6.59
CA VAL A 128 -12.59 6.52 6.99
C VAL A 128 -13.57 7.67 6.80
N ARG A 129 -14.32 7.71 5.69
CA ARG A 129 -15.36 8.72 5.48
C ARG A 129 -16.46 8.65 6.53
N GLN A 130 -16.87 7.44 6.91
CA GLN A 130 -17.89 7.23 7.94
C GLN A 130 -17.40 7.72 9.31
N ASP A 131 -16.16 7.40 9.67
CA ASP A 131 -15.58 7.83 10.95
C ASP A 131 -15.40 9.35 11.00
N ILE A 132 -14.95 9.97 9.90
CA ILE A 132 -14.91 11.44 9.78
C ILE A 132 -16.31 12.02 9.95
N ALA A 133 -17.33 11.46 9.28
CA ALA A 133 -18.71 11.94 9.41
C ALA A 133 -19.23 11.84 10.85
N ARG A 134 -18.87 10.76 11.58
CA ARG A 134 -19.19 10.59 13.00
C ARG A 134 -18.52 11.65 13.88
N PHE A 135 -17.26 11.99 13.63
CA PHE A 135 -16.57 13.06 14.35
C PHE A 135 -17.27 14.42 14.21
N PHE A 136 -17.90 14.69 13.06
CA PHE A 136 -18.67 15.92 12.81
C PHE A 136 -20.15 15.82 13.21
N GLY A 137 -20.54 14.79 13.98
CA GLY A 137 -21.89 14.66 14.52
C GLY A 137 -22.96 14.30 13.50
N ALA A 138 -22.58 13.83 12.31
CA ALA A 138 -23.54 13.24 11.39
C ALA A 138 -24.09 11.96 12.04
N LYS A 139 -25.40 11.92 12.31
CA LYS A 139 -26.09 10.67 12.62
C LYS A 139 -25.98 9.80 11.37
N THR A 140 -25.02 8.88 11.36
CA THR A 140 -25.02 7.80 10.38
C THR A 140 -26.33 7.05 10.59
N ALA A 141 -27.34 7.36 9.77
CA ALA A 141 -28.50 6.49 9.62
C ALA A 141 -27.97 5.07 9.43
N ASP A 142 -28.62 4.09 10.05
CA ASP A 142 -28.21 2.68 10.09
C ASP A 142 -27.98 2.08 8.70
N TYR A 143 -26.87 2.44 8.06
CA TYR A 143 -26.33 1.84 6.85
C TYR A 143 -25.46 0.64 7.23
N CYS A 144 -25.83 -0.07 8.30
CA CYS A 144 -25.22 -1.34 8.69
C CYS A 144 -25.38 -2.41 7.59
N CYS A 145 -26.14 -2.12 6.53
CA CYS A 145 -26.35 -3.01 5.38
C CYS A 145 -25.94 -2.43 4.01
N SER A 146 -25.41 -1.20 3.90
CA SER A 146 -24.80 -0.74 2.65
C SER A 146 -23.32 -0.48 2.86
N LEU A 147 -22.58 -1.57 3.10
CA LEU A 147 -21.31 -1.71 2.39
C LEU A 147 -21.68 -1.50 0.92
N GLU A 148 -21.45 -0.28 0.43
CA GLU A 148 -21.43 0.06 -0.98
C GLU A 148 -20.27 -0.75 -1.55
N SER A 149 -20.63 -2.00 -1.78
CA SER A 149 -19.93 -3.08 -2.42
C SER A 149 -18.79 -2.61 -3.30
N VAL A 150 -17.63 -3.13 -2.96
CA VAL A 150 -16.48 -3.28 -3.84
C VAL A 150 -16.97 -3.99 -5.12
N HIS A 151 -17.43 -3.24 -6.13
CA HIS A 151 -18.06 -3.74 -7.36
C HIS A 151 -18.96 -4.98 -7.16
N PRO A 152 -20.20 -4.80 -6.66
CA PRO A 152 -21.14 -5.89 -6.41
C PRO A 152 -21.56 -6.56 -7.70
N GLU A 153 -21.66 -5.81 -8.81
CA GLU A 153 -22.32 -6.30 -10.00
C GLU A 153 -21.61 -7.54 -10.53
N SER A 154 -20.27 -7.56 -10.56
CA SER A 154 -19.54 -8.74 -11.03
C SER A 154 -19.52 -9.89 -10.01
N GLN A 155 -19.54 -9.60 -8.70
CA GLN A 155 -19.46 -10.62 -7.65
C GLN A 155 -20.83 -11.25 -7.35
N ALA A 156 -21.89 -10.45 -7.32
CA ALA A 156 -23.27 -10.89 -7.20
C ALA A 156 -23.65 -11.73 -8.43
N LEU A 157 -23.36 -11.27 -9.65
CA LEU A 157 -23.62 -12.05 -10.87
C LEU A 157 -22.85 -13.38 -10.89
N GLN A 158 -21.59 -13.42 -10.43
CA GLN A 158 -20.82 -14.67 -10.37
C GLN A 158 -21.31 -15.63 -9.28
N THR A 159 -21.74 -15.10 -8.14
CA THR A 159 -22.28 -15.89 -7.02
C THR A 159 -23.67 -16.43 -7.37
N GLU A 160 -24.51 -15.60 -7.99
CA GLU A 160 -25.84 -15.95 -8.47
C GLU A 160 -25.77 -16.98 -9.61
N ALA A 161 -24.85 -16.81 -10.57
CA ALA A 161 -24.60 -17.81 -11.61
C ALA A 161 -24.13 -19.16 -11.03
N TYR A 162 -23.33 -19.14 -9.95
CA TYR A 162 -22.89 -20.35 -9.25
C TYR A 162 -24.04 -21.05 -8.50
N PHE A 163 -24.85 -20.32 -7.74
CA PHE A 163 -26.01 -20.91 -7.07
C PHE A 163 -27.05 -21.41 -8.06
N ASN A 164 -27.24 -20.73 -9.20
CA ASN A 164 -28.10 -21.21 -10.27
C ASN A 164 -27.56 -22.49 -10.91
N GLN A 165 -26.24 -22.61 -11.13
CA GLN A 165 -25.62 -23.86 -11.58
C GLN A 165 -25.82 -25.00 -10.57
N PHE A 166 -25.59 -24.73 -9.28
CA PHE A 166 -25.77 -25.72 -8.23
C PHE A 166 -27.23 -26.18 -8.14
N LYS A 167 -28.17 -25.23 -8.22
CA LYS A 167 -29.61 -25.49 -8.23
C LYS A 167 -30.04 -26.31 -9.44
N SER A 168 -29.48 -26.04 -10.63
CA SER A 168 -29.75 -26.82 -11.85
C SER A 168 -29.12 -28.22 -11.87
N ALA A 169 -28.09 -28.46 -11.06
CA ALA A 169 -27.43 -29.75 -10.96
C ALA A 169 -28.07 -30.67 -9.91
N TRP A 170 -28.90 -30.12 -9.02
CA TRP A 170 -29.51 -30.82 -7.87
C TRP A 170 -31.05 -30.79 -7.88
N GLY A 171 -31.68 -30.11 -8.83
CA GLY A 171 -33.13 -30.07 -9.05
C GLY A 171 -33.47 -30.48 -10.47
#